data_AF-A0A3D8WU09-F1
#
_entry.id   AF-A0A3D8WU09-F1
#
_cell.length_a   1.000
_cell.length_b   1.000
_cell.length_c   1.000
_cell.angle_alpha   90.00
_cell.angle_beta   90.00
_cell.angle_gamma   90.00
#
_symmetry.space_group_name_H-M   'P 1'
#
loop_
_entity.id
_entity.type
_entity.pdbx_description
1 polymer ?
#
loop_
_entity_poly.entity_id
_entity_poly.type
_entity_poly.pdbx_seq_one_letter_code
_entity_poly.pdbx_strand_id
1 'polypeptide(L)'
;MYIWSNSEGAISLLFSRPVFIFFIVVLAALFITILMQNKKQLVTGLHVITIVIISLFISGLILFLEGIIVDDLNLSGDTISSYMFLIIVALCVINSVTYSFKNKKFQ
;
A
#
# COMPACT_ATOMS: atom_id res chain seq x y z
N MET A 1 -25.32 5.15 23.64
CA MET A 1 -25.24 4.89 22.18
C MET A 1 -23.94 5.44 21.59
N TYR A 2 -23.57 6.70 21.86
CA TYR A 2 -22.29 7.30 21.41
C TYR A 2 -21.01 6.53 21.78
N ILE A 3 -20.89 5.98 22.99
CA ILE A 3 -19.67 5.26 23.43
C ILE A 3 -19.44 3.98 22.61
N TRP A 4 -20.53 3.28 22.23
CA TRP A 4 -20.44 2.03 21.44
C TRP A 4 -20.02 2.31 20.00
N SER A 5 -20.55 3.37 19.39
CA SER A 5 -20.17 3.79 18.03
C SER A 5 -18.71 4.22 17.93
N ASN A 6 -18.19 4.97 18.92
CA ASN A 6 -16.77 5.30 19.00
C ASN A 6 -15.87 4.06 19.16
N SER A 7 -16.33 3.04 19.90
CA SER A 7 -15.59 1.78 20.05
C SER A 7 -15.52 1.01 18.74
N GLU A 8 -16.62 0.91 17.99
CA GLU A 8 -16.66 0.22 16.70
C GLU A 8 -15.77 0.90 15.66
N GLY A 9 -15.81 2.23 15.61
CA GLY A 9 -14.90 3.04 14.78
C GLY A 9 -13.43 2.78 15.11
N ALA A 10 -13.06 2.87 16.38
CA ALA A 10 -11.67 2.61 16.80
C ALA A 10 -11.18 1.19 16.46
N ILE A 11 -12.06 0.18 16.57
CA ILE A 11 -11.74 -1.20 16.19
C ILE A 11 -11.54 -1.31 14.67
N SER A 12 -12.35 -0.61 13.87
CA SER A 12 -12.21 -0.61 12.40
C SER A 12 -10.87 -0.02 11.94
N LEU A 13 -10.37 1.02 12.62
CA LEU A 13 -9.05 1.60 12.37
C LEU A 13 -7.92 0.61 12.69
N LEU A 14 -8.04 -0.13 13.80
CA LEU A 14 -7.04 -1.15 14.14
C LEU A 14 -7.02 -2.31 13.13
N PHE A 15 -8.19 -2.66 12.57
CA PHE A 15 -8.32 -3.74 11.60
C PHE A 15 -7.85 -3.36 10.18
N SER A 16 -7.66 -2.06 9.89
CA SER A 16 -7.11 -1.61 8.61
C SER A 16 -5.60 -1.87 8.50
N ARG A 17 -4.87 -1.83 9.62
CA ARG A 17 -3.40 -2.00 9.66
C ARG A 17 -2.88 -3.30 9.02
N PRO A 18 -3.47 -4.49 9.28
CA PRO A 18 -3.08 -5.72 8.58
C PRO A 18 -3.16 -5.61 7.05
N VAL A 19 -4.12 -4.86 6.52
CA VAL A 19 -4.29 -4.68 5.06
C VAL A 19 -3.15 -3.83 4.49
N PHE A 20 -2.75 -2.76 5.18
CA PHE A 20 -1.57 -1.99 4.81
C PHE A 20 -0.29 -2.83 4.85
N ILE A 21 -0.10 -3.62 5.92
CA ILE A 21 1.05 -4.53 6.06
C ILE A 21 1.09 -5.53 4.90
N PHE A 22 -0.07 -6.09 4.52
CA PHE A 22 -0.16 -7.01 3.38
C PHE A 22 0.35 -6.36 2.09
N PHE A 23 -0.09 -5.14 1.76
CA PHE A 23 0.40 -4.43 0.58
C PHE A 23 1.90 -4.12 0.64
N ILE A 24 2.42 -3.76 1.82
CA ILE A 24 3.86 -3.54 2.02
C ILE A 24 4.64 -4.82 1.70
N VAL A 25 4.21 -5.97 2.23
CA VAL A 25 4.86 -7.27 1.98
C VAL A 25 4.79 -7.64 0.50
N VAL A 26 3.64 -7.47 -0.16
CA VAL A 26 3.49 -7.74 -1.59
C VAL A 26 4.41 -6.86 -2.43
N LEU A 27 4.48 -5.56 -2.14
CA LEU A 27 5.36 -4.63 -2.86
C LEU A 27 6.85 -4.90 -2.59
N ALA A 28 7.22 -5.32 -1.38
CA ALA A 28 8.57 -5.75 -1.05
C ALA A 28 8.95 -7.04 -1.80
N ALA A 29 8.05 -8.03 -1.87
CA ALA A 29 8.24 -9.24 -2.64
C ALA A 29 8.37 -8.96 -4.15
N LEU A 30 7.57 -8.03 -4.67
CA LEU A 30 7.68 -7.57 -6.06
C LEU A 30 9.06 -6.96 -6.33
N PHE A 31 9.55 -6.11 -5.41
CA PHE A 31 10.87 -5.50 -5.51
C PHE A 31 11.99 -6.54 -5.58
N ILE A 32 11.98 -7.52 -4.67
CA ILE A 32 12.94 -8.63 -4.66
C ILE A 32 12.85 -9.42 -5.97
N THR A 33 11.64 -9.71 -6.46
CA THR A 33 11.44 -10.45 -7.71
C THR A 33 12.02 -9.70 -8.91
N ILE A 34 11.81 -8.38 -8.99
CA ILE A 34 12.41 -7.53 -10.03
C ILE A 34 13.94 -7.58 -9.93
N LEU A 35 14.53 -7.53 -8.73
CA LEU A 35 15.98 -7.61 -8.55
C LEU A 35 16.54 -8.97 -8.97
N MET A 36 15.87 -10.07 -8.66
CA MET A 36 16.31 -11.43 -9.00
C MET A 36 16.12 -11.78 -10.49
N GLN A 37 15.30 -11.05 -11.25
CA GLN A 37 15.07 -11.35 -12.67
C GLN A 37 16.34 -11.06 -13.51
N ASN A 38 17.19 -12.05 -13.76
CA ASN A 38 18.39 -11.83 -14.57
C ASN A 38 18.15 -12.14 -16.05
N LYS A 39 17.99 -13.41 -16.43
CA LYS A 39 17.91 -13.80 -17.86
C LYS A 39 16.52 -14.25 -18.32
N LYS A 40 15.62 -14.59 -17.39
CA LYS A 40 14.22 -14.93 -17.68
C LYS A 40 13.33 -13.81 -17.15
N GLN A 41 12.47 -13.27 -17.99
CA GLN A 41 11.54 -12.20 -17.64
C GLN A 41 10.37 -12.80 -16.86
N LEU A 42 10.58 -13.08 -15.56
CA LEU A 42 9.55 -13.63 -14.67
C LEU A 42 8.40 -12.63 -14.44
N VAL A 43 8.71 -11.34 -14.48
CA VAL A 43 7.76 -10.24 -14.27
C VAL A 43 7.86 -9.29 -15.46
N THR A 44 6.71 -9.02 -16.09
CA THR A 44 6.59 -8.06 -17.19
C THR A 44 6.17 -6.69 -16.65
N GLY A 45 6.47 -5.60 -17.36
CA GLY A 45 6.16 -4.24 -16.92
C GLY A 45 4.68 -4.00 -16.66
N LEU A 46 3.81 -4.63 -17.45
CA LEU A 46 2.37 -4.61 -17.24
C LEU A 46 1.96 -5.19 -15.86
N HIS A 47 2.66 -6.22 -15.38
CA HIS A 47 2.40 -6.80 -14.06
C HIS A 47 2.80 -5.83 -12.96
N VAL A 48 3.99 -5.21 -13.08
CA VAL A 48 4.48 -4.22 -12.11
C VAL A 48 3.52 -3.04 -12.03
N ILE A 49 3.12 -2.47 -13.17
CA ILE A 49 2.22 -1.32 -13.24
C ILE A 49 0.86 -1.66 -12.62
N THR A 50 0.29 -2.81 -12.99
CA THR A 50 -1.01 -3.25 -12.45
C THR A 50 -0.98 -3.42 -10.93
N ILE A 51 0.05 -4.10 -10.40
CA ILE A 51 0.19 -4.31 -8.95
C ILE A 51 0.39 -2.98 -8.22
N VAL A 52 1.21 -2.09 -8.76
CA VAL A 52 1.48 -0.76 -8.18
C VAL A 52 0.21 0.08 -8.14
N ILE A 53 -0.54 0.17 -9.25
CA ILE A 53 -1.77 0.97 -9.32
C ILE A 53 -2.83 0.43 -8.35
N ILE A 54 -3.05 -0.90 -8.34
CA ILE A 54 -4.03 -1.52 -7.44
C ILE A 54 -3.65 -1.28 -5.98
N SER A 55 -2.38 -1.47 -5.63
CA SER A 55 -1.90 -1.28 -4.25
C SER A 55 -2.08 0.17 -3.81
N LEU A 56 -1.72 1.13 -4.66
CA LEU A 56 -1.87 2.56 -4.38
C LEU A 56 -3.33 2.96 -4.24
N PHE A 57 -4.19 2.47 -5.14
CA PHE A 57 -5.61 2.83 -5.16
C PHE A 57 -6.35 2.25 -3.95
N ILE A 58 -6.17 0.96 -3.66
CA ILE A 58 -6.85 0.31 -2.52
C ILE A 58 -6.36 0.90 -1.20
N SER A 59 -5.04 1.06 -1.01
CA SER A 59 -4.51 1.65 0.23
C SER A 59 -4.94 3.10 0.42
N GLY A 60 -5.02 3.88 -0.65
CA GLY A 60 -5.54 5.25 -0.61
C GLY A 60 -7.03 5.32 -0.26
N LEU A 61 -7.85 4.40 -0.81
CA LEU A 61 -9.27 4.30 -0.45
C LEU A 61 -9.47 3.96 1.03
N ILE A 62 -8.67 3.04 1.57
CA ILE A 62 -8.73 2.67 2.99
C ILE A 62 -8.39 3.88 3.87
N LEU A 63 -7.31 4.60 3.55
CA LEU A 63 -6.92 5.79 4.32
C LEU A 63 -7.97 6.91 4.23
N PHE A 64 -8.61 7.07 3.07
CA PHE A 64 -9.70 8.03 2.88
C PHE A 64 -10.94 7.67 3.71
N LEU A 65 -11.33 6.39 3.72
CA LEU A 65 -12.43 5.90 4.56
C LEU A 65 -12.13 6.08 6.05
N GLU A 66 -10.89 5.82 6.45
CA GLU A 66 -10.42 6.10 7.80
C GLU A 66 -10.57 7.59 8.17
N GLY A 67 -10.20 8.50 7.26
CA GLY A 67 -10.42 9.94 7.46
C GLY A 67 -11.88 10.29 7.73
N ILE A 68 -12.81 9.72 6.95
CA ILE A 68 -14.26 9.93 7.16
C ILE A 68 -14.70 9.42 8.53
N ILE A 69 -14.25 8.24 8.95
CA ILE A 69 -14.62 7.65 10.25
C ILE A 69 -14.10 8.51 11.40
N VAL A 70 -12.87 9.01 11.28
CA VAL A 70 -12.22 9.85 12.27
C VAL A 70 -12.95 11.18 12.43
N ASP A 71 -13.35 11.79 11.32
CA ASP A 71 -14.10 13.05 11.31
C ASP A 71 -15.51 12.86 11.90
N ASP A 72 -16.23 11.80 11.51
CA ASP A 72 -17.61 11.53 11.96
C ASP A 72 -17.70 11.22 13.46
N LEU A 73 -16.74 10.46 13.98
CA LEU A 73 -16.68 10.05 15.38
C LEU A 73 -15.88 11.00 16.27
N ASN A 74 -15.34 12.08 15.69
CA ASN A 74 -14.46 13.05 16.36
C ASN A 74 -13.32 12.36 17.14
N LEU A 75 -12.75 11.31 16.53
CA LEU A 75 -11.65 10.51 17.07
C LEU A 75 -10.30 11.18 16.75
N SER A 76 -9.25 10.78 17.45
CA SER A 76 -7.89 11.04 16.97
C SER A 76 -7.55 10.00 15.89
N GLY A 77 -7.22 10.44 14.68
CA GLY A 77 -6.87 9.52 13.58
C GLY A 77 -5.64 8.66 13.83
N ASP A 78 -5.46 7.60 13.03
CA ASP A 78 -4.32 6.69 13.18
C ASP A 78 -3.09 7.17 12.41
N THR A 79 -2.13 7.72 13.15
CA THR A 79 -0.85 8.14 12.57
C THR A 79 -0.06 6.96 12.01
N ILE A 80 -0.24 5.75 12.56
CA ILE A 80 0.50 4.55 12.11
C ILE A 80 0.02 4.15 10.70
N SER A 81 -1.30 4.09 10.48
CA SER A 81 -1.88 3.81 9.15
C SER A 81 -1.45 4.83 8.11
N SER A 82 -1.40 6.11 8.49
CA SER A 82 -0.90 7.19 7.64
C SER A 82 0.57 6.98 7.22
N TYR A 83 1.46 6.61 8.15
CA TYR A 83 2.85 6.29 7.82
C TYR A 83 2.98 5.03 6.96
N MET A 84 2.18 3.99 7.20
CA MET A 84 2.18 2.78 6.38
C MET A 84 1.77 3.09 4.93
N PHE A 85 0.77 3.97 4.73
CA PHE A 85 0.40 4.43 3.39
C PHE A 85 1.57 5.17 2.71
N LEU A 86 2.28 6.05 3.41
CA LEU A 86 3.46 6.72 2.85
C LEU A 86 4.57 5.72 2.45
N ILE A 87 4.77 4.66 3.23
CA ILE A 87 5.69 3.57 2.88
C ILE A 87 5.23 2.85 1.60
N ILE A 88 3.93 2.57 1.45
CA ILE A 88 3.37 1.99 0.23
C ILE A 88 3.62 2.89 -0.98
N VAL A 89 3.36 4.19 -0.85
CA VAL A 89 3.63 5.18 -1.91
C VAL A 89 5.11 5.14 -2.31
N ALA A 90 6.02 5.14 -1.34
CA ALA A 90 7.46 5.05 -1.60
C ALA A 90 7.83 3.74 -2.32
N LEU A 91 7.32 2.60 -1.86
CA LEU A 91 7.57 1.29 -2.49
C LEU A 91 7.00 1.21 -3.91
N CYS A 92 5.85 1.80 -4.17
CA CYS A 92 5.26 1.91 -5.51
C CYS A 92 6.21 2.65 -6.47
N VAL A 93 6.76 3.79 -6.03
CA VAL A 93 7.74 4.56 -6.81
C VAL A 93 9.02 3.76 -7.02
N ILE A 94 9.57 3.16 -5.95
CA ILE A 94 10.80 2.35 -6.01
C ILE A 94 10.63 1.18 -7.00
N ASN A 95 9.50 0.46 -6.95
CA ASN A 95 9.23 -0.67 -7.85
C ASN A 95 9.16 -0.23 -9.32
N SER A 96 8.43 0.85 -9.60
CA SER A 96 8.29 1.40 -10.96
C SER A 96 9.63 1.88 -11.54
N VAL A 97 10.40 2.61 -10.73
CA VAL A 97 11.72 3.13 -11.09
C VAL A 97 12.72 1.98 -11.31
N THR A 98 12.76 1.00 -10.40
CA THR A 98 13.67 -0.15 -10.48
C THR A 98 13.40 -0.99 -11.72
N TYR A 99 12.13 -1.27 -12.03
CA TYR A 99 11.76 -1.96 -13.25
C TYR A 99 12.20 -1.18 -14.50
N SER A 100 11.97 0.13 -14.53
CA SER A 100 12.34 0.98 -15.66
C SER A 100 13.85 1.01 -15.92
N PHE A 101 14.67 1.12 -14.87
CA PHE A 101 16.14 1.06 -15.01
C PHE A 101 16.61 -0.31 -15.50
N LYS A 102 15.99 -1.39 -15.02
CA LYS A 102 16.38 -2.74 -15.41
C LYS A 102 15.98 -3.05 -16.84
N ASN A 103 14.79 -2.61 -17.28
CA ASN A 103 14.34 -2.80 -18.66
C ASN A 103 15.26 -2.08 -19.68
N LYS A 104 15.76 -0.88 -19.34
CA LYS A 104 16.75 -0.16 -20.17
C LYS A 104 18.11 -0.84 -20.28
N LYS A 105 18.49 -1.72 -19.35
CA LYS A 105 19.74 -2.50 -19.43
C LYS A 105 19.63 -3.72 -20.36
N PHE A 106 18.42 -4.13 -20.71
CA PHE A 106 18.16 -5.31 -21.57
C PHE A 106 17.70 -4.95 -22.98
N GLN A 107 17.55 -3.66 -23.29
CA GLN A 107 17.46 -3.13 -24.65
C GLN A 107 18.85 -2.65 -25.09
#